data_AF-A0A938TDG6-F1
#
_entry.id   AF-A0A938TDG6-F1
#
_cell.length_a   1.000
_cell.length_b   1.000
_cell.length_c   1.000
_cell.angle_alpha   90.00
_cell.angle_beta   90.00
_cell.angle_gamma   90.00
#
_symmetry.space_group_name_H-M   'P 1'
#
loop_
_entity.id
_entity.type
_entity.pdbx_description
1 polymer ?
#
loop_
_entity_poly.entity_id
_entity_poly.type
_entity_poly.pdbx_seq_one_letter_code
_entity_poly.pdbx_strand_id
1 'polypeptide(L)'
;MKVAVAMWNGRISPVFDVARQVLLLDVADGRVIARHEESLPGDGMQAQAARLADLHAEVLICGAISRPMASTLATTGVRVIPFTAGTVDDVIAAWLVGRLPAPALSMPGCCRQHRRCRRGRAGCEGPRTGSERLQQESI
;
A
#
# COMPACT_ATOMS: atom_id res chain seq x y z
N MET A 1 -11.85 12.69 10.38
CA MET A 1 -11.28 11.97 9.23
C MET A 1 -10.59 10.70 9.70
N LYS A 2 -10.50 9.67 8.86
CA LYS A 2 -9.91 8.37 9.20
C LYS A 2 -8.68 8.03 8.36
N VAL A 3 -7.61 7.58 9.03
CA VAL A 3 -6.35 7.17 8.39
C VAL A 3 -6.01 5.75 8.82
N ALA A 4 -5.83 4.86 7.85
CA ALA A 4 -5.23 3.55 8.07
C ALA A 4 -3.71 3.63 7.87
N VAL A 5 -2.95 3.03 8.78
CA VAL A 5 -1.48 2.91 8.67
C VAL A 5 -1.14 1.42 8.64
N ALA A 6 -0.62 0.94 7.51
CA ALA A 6 -0.22 -0.46 7.36
C ALA A 6 0.98 -0.75 8.27
N MET A 7 0.81 -1.66 9.24
CA MET A 7 1.82 -1.89 10.29
C MET A 7 2.24 -3.36 10.38
N TRP A 8 3.43 -3.56 10.93
CA TRP A 8 4.00 -4.84 11.33
C TRP A 8 4.98 -4.59 12.48
N ASN A 9 4.76 -5.23 13.64
CA ASN A 9 5.63 -5.14 14.82
C ASN A 9 6.01 -3.68 15.21
N GLY A 10 5.02 -2.78 15.28
CA GLY A 10 5.22 -1.36 15.64
C GLY A 10 5.89 -0.48 14.57
N ARG A 11 6.09 -1.00 13.36
CA ARG A 11 6.74 -0.31 12.22
C ARG A 11 5.82 -0.33 11.00
N ILE A 12 6.07 0.54 10.02
CA ILE A 12 5.31 0.52 8.76
C ILE A 12 5.59 -0.80 8.00
N SER A 13 4.54 -1.44 7.51
CA SER A 13 4.70 -2.63 6.66
C SER A 13 5.42 -2.27 5.36
N PRO A 14 6.52 -2.98 5.00
CA PRO A 14 7.31 -2.68 3.81
C PRO A 14 6.54 -2.98 2.52
N VAL A 15 5.50 -3.82 2.56
CA VAL A 15 4.60 -4.12 1.43
C VAL A 15 3.17 -4.24 1.96
N PHE A 16 2.23 -3.47 1.40
CA PHE A 16 0.81 -3.53 1.82
C PHE A 16 0.13 -4.84 1.40
N ASP A 17 0.46 -5.39 0.23
CA ASP A 17 -0.14 -6.60 -0.37
C ASP A 17 -0.06 -7.87 0.49
N VAL A 18 0.76 -7.88 1.55
CA VAL A 18 0.88 -8.97 2.52
C VAL A 18 0.64 -8.54 3.98
N ALA A 19 0.25 -7.27 4.20
CA ALA A 19 -0.02 -6.74 5.53
C ALA A 19 -1.28 -7.38 6.13
N ARG A 20 -1.16 -7.90 7.36
CA ARG A 20 -2.27 -8.49 8.13
C ARG A 20 -2.80 -7.57 9.24
N GLN A 21 -2.18 -6.40 9.44
CA GLN A 21 -2.56 -5.42 10.46
C GLN A 21 -2.53 -4.00 9.90
N VAL A 22 -3.51 -3.18 10.29
CA VAL A 22 -3.53 -1.73 10.09
C VAL A 22 -3.86 -1.04 11.42
N LEU A 23 -3.19 0.07 11.72
CA LEU A 23 -3.62 0.99 12.76
C LEU A 23 -4.60 1.97 12.14
N LEU A 24 -5.87 1.91 12.53
CA LEU A 24 -6.86 2.93 12.22
C LEU A 24 -6.71 4.09 13.20
N LEU A 25 -6.68 5.31 12.67
CA LEU A 25 -6.55 6.55 13.41
C LEU A 25 -7.75 7.43 13.10
N ASP A 26 -8.53 7.76 14.12
CA ASP A 26 -9.53 8.82 14.04
C ASP A 26 -8.84 10.15 14.35
N VAL A 27 -8.99 11.10 13.43
CA VAL A 27 -8.33 12.42 13.47
C VAL A 27 -9.37 13.52 13.37
N ALA A 28 -9.32 14.46 14.31
CA ALA A 28 -10.14 15.68 14.36
C ALA A 28 -9.25 16.88 14.71
N ASP A 29 -9.54 18.06 14.15
CA ASP A 29 -8.83 19.31 14.44
C ASP A 29 -7.29 19.23 14.40
N GLY A 30 -6.77 18.42 13.46
CA GLY A 30 -5.32 18.18 13.29
C GLY A 30 -4.67 17.32 14.37
N ARG A 31 -5.46 16.55 15.14
CA ARG A 31 -5.00 15.69 16.25
C ARG A 31 -5.61 14.30 16.14
N VAL A 32 -4.84 13.27 16.53
CA VAL A 32 -5.38 11.91 16.73
C VAL A 32 -6.24 11.90 17.98
N ILE A 33 -7.51 11.53 17.84
CA ILE A 33 -8.47 11.41 18.95
C ILE A 33 -8.64 9.96 19.42
N ALA A 34 -8.45 8.97 18.52
CA ALA A 34 -8.46 7.56 18.85
C ALA A 34 -7.47 6.77 17.96
N ARG A 35 -7.01 5.62 18.46
CA ARG A 35 -6.17 4.67 17.71
C ARG A 35 -6.68 3.24 17.96
N HIS A 36 -6.87 2.47 16.89
CA HIS A 36 -7.44 1.12 16.93
C HIS A 36 -6.65 0.17 16.01
N GLU A 37 -6.14 -0.94 16.54
CA GLU A 37 -5.48 -1.96 15.73
C GLU A 37 -6.52 -2.91 15.11
N GLU A 38 -6.47 -3.05 13.80
CA GLU A 38 -7.45 -3.76 12.99
C GLU A 38 -6.78 -4.83 12.13
N SER A 39 -7.28 -6.07 12.23
CA SER A 39 -6.78 -7.20 11.44
C SER A 39 -7.33 -7.17 10.02
N LEU A 40 -6.44 -7.21 9.03
CA LEU A 40 -6.80 -7.38 7.63
C LEU A 40 -6.98 -8.88 7.33
N PRO A 41 -8.03 -9.28 6.58
CA PRO A 41 -8.22 -10.69 6.22
C PRO A 41 -7.02 -11.19 5.41
N GLY A 42 -6.57 -10.40 4.41
CA GLY A 42 -5.43 -10.74 3.56
C GLY A 42 -5.71 -11.86 2.56
N ASP A 43 -6.98 -12.17 2.33
CA ASP A 43 -7.47 -13.21 1.41
C ASP A 43 -7.70 -12.65 -0.01
N GLY A 44 -6.72 -11.87 -0.48
CA GLY A 44 -6.75 -11.20 -1.78
C GLY A 44 -7.06 -9.69 -1.73
N MET A 45 -6.74 -9.01 -2.83
CA MET A 45 -6.78 -7.54 -2.95
C MET A 45 -8.18 -6.97 -2.70
N GLN A 46 -9.22 -7.65 -3.19
CA GLN A 46 -10.62 -7.24 -3.07
C GLN A 46 -11.09 -7.29 -1.61
N ALA A 47 -10.80 -8.37 -0.88
CA ALA A 47 -11.16 -8.50 0.54
C ALA A 47 -10.43 -7.46 1.41
N GLN A 48 -9.17 -7.18 1.09
CA GLN A 48 -8.35 -6.19 1.78
C GLN A 48 -8.79 -4.75 1.50
N ALA A 49 -9.21 -4.44 0.27
CA ALA A 49 -9.79 -3.15 -0.10
C ALA A 49 -11.20 -2.94 0.49
N ALA A 50 -12.03 -4.00 0.51
CA ALA A 50 -13.34 -3.98 1.15
C ALA A 50 -13.22 -3.68 2.66
N ARG A 51 -12.34 -4.39 3.39
CA ARG A 51 -12.11 -4.13 4.83
C ARG A 51 -11.67 -2.68 5.11
N LEU A 52 -10.88 -2.04 4.24
CA LEU A 52 -10.55 -0.62 4.41
C LEU A 52 -11.73 0.32 4.13
N ALA A 53 -12.62 -0.03 3.20
CA ALA A 53 -13.86 0.69 2.96
C ALA A 53 -14.87 0.52 4.11
N ASP A 54 -14.98 -0.68 4.68
CA ASP A 54 -15.83 -0.99 5.85
C ASP A 54 -15.38 -0.21 7.09
N LEU A 55 -14.06 -0.07 7.30
CA LEU A 55 -13.49 0.77 8.35
C LEU A 55 -13.64 2.28 8.08
N HIS A 56 -14.09 2.65 6.87
CA HIS A 56 -14.20 4.01 6.34
C HIS A 56 -12.88 4.78 6.32
N ALA A 57 -11.77 4.12 5.97
CA ALA A 57 -10.46 4.77 5.89
C ALA A 57 -10.33 5.67 4.65
N GLU A 58 -10.19 6.99 4.83
CA GLU A 58 -10.02 7.95 3.73
C GLU A 58 -8.59 7.93 3.15
N VAL A 59 -7.60 7.64 4.00
CA VAL A 59 -6.18 7.64 3.68
C VAL A 59 -5.53 6.33 4.11
N LEU A 60 -4.68 5.73 3.27
CA LEU A 60 -3.82 4.60 3.63
C LEU A 60 -2.35 5.01 3.56
N ILE A 61 -1.59 4.89 4.65
CA ILE A 61 -0.14 5.09 4.67
C ILE A 61 0.55 3.71 4.67
N CYS A 62 1.48 3.49 3.74
CA CYS A 62 2.20 2.21 3.62
C CYS A 62 3.60 2.35 3.00
N GLY A 63 4.38 1.26 3.03
CA GLY A 63 5.59 1.07 2.23
C GLY A 63 5.27 0.88 0.75
N ALA A 64 5.78 -0.19 0.14
CA ALA A 64 5.41 -0.54 -1.22
C ALA A 64 3.95 -1.02 -1.30
N ILE A 65 3.35 -0.87 -2.47
CA ILE A 65 2.03 -1.40 -2.82
C ILE A 65 2.04 -1.78 -4.30
N SER A 66 1.40 -2.89 -4.68
CA SER A 66 1.28 -3.25 -6.08
C SER A 66 0.35 -2.31 -6.85
N ARG A 67 0.57 -2.17 -8.16
CA ARG A 67 -0.31 -1.39 -9.05
C ARG A 67 -1.77 -1.85 -9.04
N PRO A 68 -2.11 -3.16 -9.13
CA PRO A 68 -3.51 -3.58 -9.06
C PRO A 68 -4.14 -3.28 -7.70
N MET A 69 -3.46 -3.56 -6.58
CA MET A 69 -3.97 -3.23 -5.24
C MET A 69 -4.24 -1.73 -5.07
N ALA A 70 -3.30 -0.87 -5.49
CA ALA A 70 -3.48 0.57 -5.46
C ALA A 70 -4.65 1.05 -6.37
N SER A 71 -4.88 0.38 -7.50
CA SER A 71 -6.04 0.64 -8.36
C SER A 71 -7.36 0.24 -7.71
N THR A 72 -7.40 -0.89 -6.99
CA THR A 72 -8.61 -1.32 -6.26
C THR A 72 -8.94 -0.34 -5.13
N LEU A 73 -7.94 0.13 -4.38
CA LEU A 73 -8.13 1.15 -3.34
C LEU A 73 -8.59 2.51 -3.92
N ALA A 74 -8.09 2.89 -5.10
CA ALA A 74 -8.58 4.08 -5.79
C ALA A 74 -10.07 3.96 -6.17
N THR A 75 -10.56 2.75 -6.54
CA THR A 75 -11.99 2.54 -6.82
C THR A 75 -12.89 2.58 -5.58
N THR A 76 -12.35 2.33 -4.38
CA THR A 76 -13.08 2.53 -3.11
C THR A 76 -12.90 3.94 -2.51
N GLY A 77 -12.22 4.85 -3.22
CA GLY A 77 -11.99 6.24 -2.80
C GLY A 77 -10.84 6.43 -1.80
N VAL A 78 -10.09 5.37 -1.46
CA VAL A 78 -9.03 5.41 -0.45
C VAL A 78 -7.75 6.03 -1.04
N ARG A 79 -7.31 7.17 -0.47
CA ARG A 79 -6.08 7.84 -0.91
C ARG A 79 -4.84 7.16 -0.35
N VAL A 80 -4.09 6.47 -1.19
CA VAL A 80 -2.83 5.81 -0.78
C VAL A 80 -1.66 6.80 -0.74
N ILE A 81 -0.86 6.73 0.33
CA ILE A 81 0.44 7.40 0.52
C ILE A 81 1.52 6.31 0.61
N PRO A 82 2.07 5.86 -0.54
CA PRO A 82 3.05 4.79 -0.59
C PRO A 82 4.49 5.28 -0.33
N PHE A 83 5.42 4.32 -0.30
CA PHE A 83 6.86 4.47 -0.10
C PHE A 83 7.26 5.03 1.27
N THR A 84 6.40 4.94 2.28
CA THR A 84 6.69 5.36 3.65
C THR A 84 7.33 4.23 4.45
N ALA A 85 8.36 4.53 5.24
CA ALA A 85 9.02 3.60 6.17
C ALA A 85 9.49 4.32 7.44
N GLY A 86 9.42 3.64 8.58
CA GLY A 86 9.75 4.21 9.90
C GLY A 86 9.18 3.36 11.04
N THR A 87 9.16 3.91 12.26
CA THR A 87 8.19 3.46 13.27
C THR A 87 6.79 3.97 12.88
N VAL A 88 5.74 3.46 13.52
CA VAL A 88 4.37 3.97 13.29
C VAL A 88 4.24 5.40 13.84
N ASP A 89 4.70 5.68 15.06
CA ASP A 89 4.55 7.00 15.68
C ASP A 89 5.37 8.11 14.99
N ASP A 90 6.59 7.84 14.48
CA ASP A 90 7.36 8.81 13.66
C ASP A 90 6.58 9.27 12.43
N VAL A 91 5.90 8.30 11.78
CA VAL A 91 5.17 8.50 10.54
C VAL A 91 3.85 9.23 10.79
N ILE A 92 3.15 8.93 11.89
CA ILE A 92 1.99 9.70 12.34
C ILE A 92 2.39 11.13 12.67
N ALA A 93 3.47 11.34 13.43
CA ALA A 93 3.97 12.67 13.77
C ALA A 93 4.31 13.48 12.51
N ALA A 94 5.02 12.88 11.54
CA ALA A 94 5.35 13.51 10.26
C ALA A 94 4.10 13.79 9.39
N TRP A 95 3.09 12.93 9.43
CA TRP A 95 1.83 13.12 8.69
C TRP A 95 1.00 14.28 9.26
N LEU A 96 0.84 14.35 10.58
CA LEU A 96 0.08 15.41 11.27
C LEU A 96 0.62 16.81 10.97
N VAL A 97 1.94 16.97 10.83
CA VAL A 97 2.59 18.24 10.47
C VAL A 97 2.74 18.46 8.95
N GLY A 98 2.05 17.66 8.13
CA GLY A 98 2.03 17.80 6.67
C GLY A 98 3.36 17.50 5.96
N ARG A 99 4.29 16.79 6.59
CA ARG A 99 5.65 16.55 6.06
C ARG A 99 5.80 15.26 5.24
N LEU A 100 4.74 14.46 5.06
CA LEU A 100 4.80 13.28 4.19
C LEU A 100 4.53 13.64 2.71
N PRO A 101 5.29 13.07 1.74
CA PRO A 101 6.39 12.13 1.93
C PRO A 101 7.70 12.81 2.38
N ALA A 102 8.23 12.38 3.53
CA ALA A 102 9.48 12.92 4.08
C ALA A 102 10.69 12.13 3.57
N PRO A 103 11.79 12.76 3.12
CA PRO A 103 12.97 12.03 2.62
C PRO A 103 13.58 11.04 3.62
N ALA A 104 13.55 11.35 4.92
CA ALA A 104 14.03 10.47 5.99
C ALA A 104 13.13 9.26 6.26
N LEU A 105 11.85 9.33 5.86
CA LEU A 105 10.85 8.27 5.99
C LEU A 105 10.51 7.65 4.62
N SER A 106 11.34 7.87 3.60
CA SER A 106 11.10 7.40 2.22
C SER A 106 11.87 6.11 1.95
N MET A 107 11.19 5.09 1.42
CA MET A 107 11.78 3.80 1.04
C MET A 107 12.92 3.97 0.00
N PRO A 108 14.16 3.56 0.30
CA PRO A 108 15.28 3.70 -0.62
C PRO A 108 15.11 2.78 -1.83
N GLY A 109 14.88 3.37 -3.01
CA GLY A 109 14.82 2.65 -4.28
C GLY A 109 13.98 3.36 -5.35
N CYS A 110 12.82 3.90 -4.99
CA CYS A 110 11.87 4.47 -5.97
C CYS A 110 12.42 5.70 -6.72
N CYS A 111 13.23 6.53 -6.05
CA CYS A 111 13.57 7.88 -6.54
C CYS A 111 14.83 7.98 -7.44
N ARG A 112 15.43 6.87 -7.91
CA ARG A 112 16.71 6.92 -8.67
C ARG A 112 16.62 6.68 -10.18
N GLN A 113 15.43 6.47 -10.75
CA GLN A 113 15.27 6.14 -12.19
C GLN A 113 14.64 7.24 -13.07
N HIS A 114 13.87 8.18 -12.52
CA HIS A 114 13.22 9.26 -13.29
C HIS A 114 14.17 10.29 -13.96
N ARG A 115 15.50 10.11 -13.89
CA ARG A 115 16.48 10.87 -14.71
C ARG A 115 17.24 10.04 -15.75
N ARG A 116 16.91 8.76 -15.98
CA ARG A 116 17.55 7.93 -17.05
C ARG A 116 16.62 7.10 -17.94
N CYS A 117 15.31 7.32 -17.93
CA CYS A 117 14.39 6.73 -18.92
C CYS A 117 14.42 7.43 -20.30
N ARG A 118 15.64 7.62 -20.87
CA ARG A 118 15.85 7.86 -22.30
C ARG A 118 16.89 6.86 -22.80
N ARG A 119 16.50 6.02 -23.76
CA ARG A 119 17.17 4.79 -24.25
C ARG A 119 17.09 3.59 -23.28
N GLY A 120 16.61 2.46 -23.80
CA GLY A 120 16.52 1.17 -23.08
C GLY A 120 15.15 0.50 -23.26
N ARG A 121 15.08 -0.56 -24.08
CA ARG A 121 13.90 -1.42 -24.17
C ARG A 121 13.89 -2.40 -23.00
N ALA A 122 12.83 -2.42 -22.21
CA ALA A 122 12.45 -3.55 -21.37
C ALA A 122 10.95 -3.40 -21.03
N GLY A 123 10.09 -4.16 -21.71
CA GLY A 123 8.68 -4.26 -21.32
C GLY A 123 8.57 -5.04 -20.02
N CYS A 124 7.63 -4.67 -19.14
CA CYS A 124 7.36 -5.41 -17.91
C CYS A 124 6.50 -6.66 -18.19
N GLU A 125 7.01 -7.57 -19.02
CA GLU A 125 6.36 -8.83 -19.35
C GLU A 125 6.62 -9.86 -18.25
N GLY A 126 5.70 -9.93 -17.29
CA GLY A 126 5.70 -10.99 -16.28
C GLY A 126 5.39 -12.35 -16.92
N PRO A 127 6.08 -13.44 -16.54
CA PRO A 127 5.89 -14.75 -17.15
C PRO A 127 4.50 -15.30 -16.82
N ARG A 128 3.65 -15.43 -17.84
CA ARG A 128 2.39 -16.18 -17.75
C ARG A 128 2.71 -17.67 -17.90
N THR A 129 2.99 -18.36 -16.80
CA THR A 129 3.11 -19.83 -16.77
C THR A 129 1.72 -20.47 -16.87
N GLY A 130 1.14 -20.46 -18.07
CA GLY A 130 0.02 -21.34 -18.41
C GLY A 130 0.55 -22.75 -18.62
N SER A 131 -0.06 -23.75 -17.97
CA SER A 131 0.33 -25.15 -18.20
C SER A 131 -0.24 -25.63 -19.52
N GLU A 132 0.64 -26.00 -20.44
CA GLU A 132 0.36 -26.95 -21.51
C GLU A 132 0.26 -28.38 -20.91
N ARG A 133 -0.12 -29.47 -21.60
CA ARG A 133 -0.37 -29.72 -23.04
C ARG A 133 -1.28 -30.97 -23.22
N LEU A 134 -1.35 -31.46 -24.47
CA LEU A 134 -1.94 -32.68 -25.06
C LEU A 134 -3.38 -32.48 -25.62
N GLN A 135 -3.66 -32.64 -26.92
CA GLN A 135 -3.41 -33.72 -27.92
C GLN A 135 -4.36 -34.92 -27.74
N GLN A 136 -4.92 -35.61 -28.75
CA GLN A 136 -4.99 -35.47 -30.23
C GLN A 136 -6.35 -36.11 -30.68
N GLU A 137 -6.80 -36.38 -31.93
CA GLU A 137 -6.24 -36.58 -33.29
C GLU A 137 -7.42 -36.30 -34.29
N SER A 138 -7.36 -35.34 -35.22
CA SER A 138 -7.16 -35.45 -36.70
C SER A 138 -8.22 -36.17 -37.58
N ILE A 139 -8.32 -35.70 -38.84
CA ILE A 139 -9.17 -36.14 -39.98
C ILE A 139 -10.63 -35.66 -39.93
#